data_AF-A0AAV7HP69-F1
#
_entry.id   AF-A0AAV7HP69-F1
#
_cell.length_a   1.000
_cell.length_b   1.000
_cell.length_c   1.000
_cell.angle_alpha   90.00
_cell.angle_beta   90.00
_cell.angle_gamma   90.00
#
_symmetry.space_group_name_H-M   'P 1'
#
loop_
_entity.id
_entity.type
_entity.pdbx_description
1 polymer ?
#
loop_
_entity_poly.entity_id
_entity_poly.type
_entity_poly.pdbx_seq_one_letter_code
_entity_poly.pdbx_strand_id
1 'polypeptide(L)'
;MRMRVEWNGVKWEGARGKTNGDCQARIFLPCSLHLSRPSVSTEGRGTLLDSQGPVLASEPRSTVEFSNDTGAMLHCSAHGSPSPRVDWLMGDGSPVHPIPNIREILANGSMYFLPFGAESYRHDVHSAVYRCQASNSVGRVLGREVNVKAG
;
A
#
# COMPACT_ATOMS: atom_id res chain seq x y z
N MET A 1 50.13 6.06 19.44
CA MET A 1 49.63 7.43 19.66
C MET A 1 48.26 7.55 18.99
N ARG A 2 47.14 7.40 19.72
CA ARG A 2 45.80 7.61 19.14
C ARG A 2 45.46 9.10 19.20
N MET A 3 45.21 9.72 18.05
CA MET A 3 44.81 11.12 17.96
C MET A 3 43.33 11.26 18.31
N ARG A 4 43.02 12.21 19.19
CA ARG A 4 41.69 12.51 19.70
C ARG A 4 41.21 13.81 19.05
N VAL A 5 40.03 13.80 18.45
CA VAL A 5 39.39 15.00 17.89
C VAL A 5 38.26 15.44 18.81
N GLU A 6 38.16 16.76 19.07
CA GLU A 6 37.16 17.38 19.95
C GLU A 6 36.21 18.25 19.12
N TRP A 7 34.91 18.14 19.40
CA TRP A 7 33.87 19.01 18.84
C TRP A 7 32.78 19.23 19.90
N ASN A 8 32.42 20.49 20.20
CA ASN A 8 31.44 20.89 21.22
C ASN A 8 31.59 20.19 22.59
N GLY A 9 32.83 20.05 23.08
CA GLY A 9 33.11 19.57 24.44
C GLY A 9 32.93 18.06 24.68
N VAL A 10 32.65 17.25 23.65
CA VAL A 10 32.47 15.79 23.78
C VAL A 10 33.59 15.04 23.06
N LYS A 11 34.20 14.05 23.74
CA LYS A 11 35.24 13.16 23.18
C LYS A 11 34.59 11.92 22.58
N TRP A 12 34.87 11.66 21.30
CA TRP A 12 34.43 10.45 20.59
C TRP A 12 35.63 9.56 20.26
N GLU A 13 35.49 8.24 20.44
CA GLU A 13 36.41 7.25 19.87
C GLU A 13 35.88 6.83 18.49
N GLY A 14 36.73 6.92 17.47
CA GLY A 14 36.32 6.94 16.06
C GLY A 14 35.52 5.73 15.59
N ALA A 15 34.37 6.01 14.97
CA ALA A 15 33.66 5.08 14.11
C ALA A 15 34.30 5.12 12.70
N ARG A 16 34.69 3.96 12.16
CA ARG A 16 34.99 3.81 10.72
C ARG A 16 33.87 3.03 10.05
N GLY A 17 33.39 3.62 8.95
CA GLY A 17 32.21 3.24 8.21
C GLY A 17 32.32 1.92 7.45
N LYS A 18 31.13 1.37 7.18
CA LYS A 18 30.86 0.26 6.27
C LYS A 18 31.26 0.61 4.84
N THR A 19 31.88 -0.34 4.13
CA THR A 19 31.65 -0.53 2.69
C THR A 19 31.61 -2.03 2.35
N ASN A 20 30.90 -2.30 1.27
CA ASN A 20 30.49 -3.57 0.67
C ASN A 20 31.58 -4.62 0.49
N GLY A 21 31.14 -5.89 0.61
CA GLY A 21 31.46 -6.98 -0.30
C GLY A 21 32.92 -7.44 -0.38
N ASP A 22 33.24 -8.55 0.28
CA ASP A 22 33.78 -9.70 -0.46
C ASP A 22 33.72 -10.97 0.40
N CYS A 23 33.17 -12.04 -0.19
CA CYS A 23 33.32 -13.40 0.30
C CYS A 23 34.48 -14.02 -0.46
N GLN A 24 35.68 -14.14 0.13
CA GLN A 24 36.58 -15.23 -0.28
C GLN A 24 37.66 -15.58 0.76
N ALA A 25 37.47 -16.79 1.28
CA ALA A 25 38.47 -17.83 1.46
C ALA A 25 39.88 -17.43 1.88
N ARG A 26 40.27 -17.85 3.09
CA ARG A 26 41.38 -18.81 3.23
C ARG A 26 41.31 -19.54 4.57
N ILE A 27 41.16 -20.85 4.40
CA ILE A 27 41.22 -21.98 5.32
C ILE A 27 42.46 -21.88 6.21
N PHE A 28 42.31 -22.10 7.53
CA PHE A 28 43.12 -23.01 8.36
C PHE A 28 42.48 -23.12 9.76
N LEU A 29 41.76 -24.22 10.00
CA LEU A 29 41.33 -24.68 11.31
C LEU A 29 41.92 -26.09 11.51
N PRO A 30 42.37 -26.43 12.73
CA PRO A 30 42.08 -27.76 13.24
C PRO A 30 41.39 -27.74 14.62
N CYS A 31 40.28 -28.48 14.64
CA CYS A 31 39.64 -29.27 15.71
C CYS A 31 39.71 -28.89 17.20
N SER A 32 38.49 -28.90 17.78
CA SER A 32 38.13 -29.43 19.11
C SER A 32 38.22 -28.52 20.33
N LEU A 33 37.16 -27.70 20.53
CA LEU A 33 36.50 -27.57 21.84
C LEU A 33 34.99 -27.59 21.62
N HIS A 34 34.38 -28.72 21.96
CA HIS A 34 32.95 -28.97 21.90
C HIS A 34 32.30 -28.36 23.15
N LEU A 35 31.79 -27.13 23.03
CA LEU A 35 30.74 -26.62 23.90
C LEU A 35 29.51 -26.48 23.03
N SER A 36 28.61 -27.46 23.19
CA SER A 36 27.27 -27.47 22.62
C SER A 36 26.65 -26.08 22.79
N ARG A 37 26.40 -25.39 21.67
CA ARG A 37 25.45 -24.29 21.62
C ARG A 37 24.20 -24.78 22.36
N PRO A 38 23.68 -24.08 23.38
CA PRO A 38 22.28 -24.26 23.69
C PRO A 38 21.55 -23.88 22.40
N SER A 39 21.01 -24.88 21.71
CA SER A 39 19.85 -24.66 20.88
C SER A 39 18.81 -24.11 21.84
N VAL A 40 18.73 -22.78 21.93
CA VAL A 40 17.49 -22.14 22.35
C VAL A 40 16.50 -22.59 21.30
N SER A 41 15.82 -23.70 21.60
CA SER A 41 14.55 -24.04 21.00
C SER A 41 13.62 -22.93 21.46
N THR A 42 13.60 -21.83 20.70
CA THR A 42 12.43 -20.96 20.69
C THR A 42 11.32 -21.80 20.08
N GLU A 43 10.68 -22.59 20.93
CA GLU A 43 9.39 -23.20 20.67
C GLU A 43 8.35 -22.07 20.73
N GLY A 44 8.52 -21.09 19.86
CA GLY A 44 7.47 -20.22 19.41
C GLY A 44 6.95 -20.87 18.14
N ARG A 45 5.87 -21.64 18.25
CA ARG A 45 4.96 -21.86 17.13
C ARG A 45 4.33 -20.50 16.76
N GLY A 46 5.12 -19.63 16.16
CA GLY A 46 4.63 -18.50 15.39
C GLY A 46 4.54 -18.98 13.96
N THR A 47 3.35 -19.24 13.46
CA THR A 47 3.11 -19.26 12.01
C THR A 47 3.69 -17.96 11.46
N LEU A 48 4.72 -18.04 10.63
CA LEU A 48 5.05 -16.93 9.74
C LEU A 48 3.80 -16.74 8.88
N LEU A 49 2.92 -15.83 9.29
CA LEU A 49 1.82 -15.38 8.47
C LEU A 49 2.49 -14.72 7.27
N ASP A 50 2.49 -15.41 6.12
CA ASP A 50 2.96 -14.86 4.86
C ASP A 50 2.04 -13.71 4.49
N SER A 51 2.38 -12.54 5.03
CA SER A 51 1.60 -11.33 4.91
C SER A 51 1.99 -10.66 3.60
N GLN A 52 1.01 -10.48 2.73
CA GLN A 52 1.20 -9.95 1.39
C GLN A 52 0.50 -8.60 1.28
N GLY A 53 1.21 -7.59 0.80
CA GLY A 53 0.64 -6.27 0.51
C GLY A 53 -0.46 -6.35 -0.55
N PRO A 54 -1.31 -5.32 -0.65
CA PRO A 54 -2.38 -5.31 -1.62
C PRO A 54 -1.82 -5.19 -3.04
N VAL A 55 -2.36 -6.00 -3.95
CA VAL A 55 -2.08 -5.97 -5.39
C VAL A 55 -3.41 -5.86 -6.12
N LEU A 56 -3.55 -4.86 -7.00
CA LEU A 56 -4.77 -4.66 -7.76
C LEU A 56 -4.99 -5.82 -8.74
N ALA A 57 -6.17 -6.40 -8.70
CA ALA A 57 -6.60 -7.49 -9.56
C ALA A 57 -7.44 -6.97 -10.73
N SER A 58 -8.27 -5.95 -10.48
CA SER A 58 -9.06 -5.28 -11.51
C SER A 58 -9.19 -3.80 -11.22
N GLU A 59 -9.21 -3.00 -12.26
CA GLU A 59 -9.41 -1.56 -12.21
C GLU A 59 -10.36 -1.11 -13.31
N PRO A 60 -11.06 0.02 -13.15
CA PRO A 60 -11.85 0.60 -14.22
C PRO A 60 -10.97 1.09 -15.39
N ARG A 61 -11.61 1.48 -16.48
CA ARG A 61 -10.95 2.21 -17.57
C ARG A 61 -10.53 3.60 -17.08
N SER A 62 -9.55 4.21 -17.73
CA SER A 62 -9.07 5.57 -17.41
C SER A 62 -10.10 6.67 -17.70
N THR A 63 -11.12 6.34 -18.50
CA THR A 63 -12.24 7.22 -18.83
C THR A 63 -13.53 6.41 -18.80
N VAL A 64 -14.55 6.96 -18.16
CA VAL A 64 -15.89 6.39 -18.07
C VAL A 64 -16.90 7.49 -18.39
N GLU A 65 -17.59 7.32 -19.51
CA GLU A 65 -18.72 8.16 -19.89
C GLU A 65 -20.01 7.37 -19.69
N PHE A 66 -21.04 8.01 -19.14
CA PHE A 66 -22.31 7.34 -18.85
C PHE A 66 -23.50 8.27 -18.97
N SER A 67 -24.67 7.69 -19.22
CA SER A 67 -25.93 8.43 -19.31
C SER A 67 -26.51 8.67 -17.93
N ASN A 68 -27.09 9.86 -17.74
CA ASN A 68 -27.81 10.24 -16.53
C ASN A 68 -28.96 9.26 -16.20
N ASP A 69 -29.58 8.65 -17.22
CA ASP A 69 -30.72 7.73 -17.05
C ASP A 69 -30.29 6.33 -16.58
N THR A 70 -29.04 5.93 -16.86
CA THR A 70 -28.55 4.58 -16.53
C THR A 70 -27.62 4.55 -15.33
N GLY A 71 -26.93 5.66 -15.04
CA GLY A 71 -25.86 5.66 -14.05
C GLY A 71 -24.62 4.88 -14.52
N ALA A 72 -23.71 4.60 -13.58
CA ALA A 72 -22.48 3.86 -13.86
C ALA A 72 -21.92 3.15 -12.62
N MET A 73 -21.20 2.06 -12.85
CA MET A 73 -20.48 1.33 -11.79
C MET A 73 -18.97 1.35 -12.07
N LEU A 74 -18.20 1.80 -11.09
CA LEU A 74 -16.75 1.66 -11.08
C LEU A 74 -16.36 0.49 -10.19
N HIS A 75 -15.77 -0.54 -10.79
CA HIS A 75 -15.31 -1.73 -10.08
C HIS A 75 -13.79 -1.72 -9.89
N CYS A 76 -13.34 -1.93 -8.66
CA CYS A 76 -11.94 -2.10 -8.32
C CYS A 76 -11.81 -3.26 -7.31
N SER A 77 -10.85 -4.15 -7.54
CA SER A 77 -10.60 -5.30 -6.66
C SER A 77 -9.11 -5.53 -6.48
N ALA A 78 -8.74 -6.13 -5.36
CA ALA A 78 -7.35 -6.39 -5.00
C ALA A 78 -7.20 -7.70 -4.24
N HIS A 79 -6.03 -8.31 -4.36
CA HIS A 79 -5.60 -9.48 -3.60
C HIS A 79 -4.52 -9.09 -2.60
N GLY A 80 -4.40 -9.86 -1.52
CA GLY A 80 -3.44 -9.64 -0.46
C GLY A 80 -3.77 -10.49 0.76
N SER A 81 -2.83 -10.57 1.70
CA SER A 81 -2.99 -11.32 2.95
C SER A 81 -2.54 -10.45 4.13
N PRO A 82 -3.45 -9.98 4.99
CA PRO A 82 -4.91 -10.14 4.96
C PRO A 82 -5.60 -9.53 3.73
N SER A 83 -6.83 -9.97 3.45
CA SER A 83 -7.62 -9.49 2.30
C SER A 83 -7.75 -7.95 2.31
N PRO A 84 -7.41 -7.25 1.22
CA PRO A 84 -7.47 -5.79 1.18
C PRO A 84 -8.90 -5.25 1.18
N ARG A 85 -9.09 -4.11 1.87
CA ARG A 85 -10.28 -3.26 1.72
C ARG A 85 -10.06 -2.28 0.57
N VAL A 86 -11.07 -2.09 -0.25
CA VAL A 86 -11.08 -1.09 -1.32
C VAL A 86 -11.88 0.14 -0.86
N ASP A 87 -11.23 1.29 -0.97
CA ASP A 87 -11.80 2.62 -0.75
C ASP A 87 -11.64 3.47 -2.03
N TRP A 88 -12.33 4.60 -2.09
CA TRP A 88 -12.23 5.53 -3.20
C TRP A 88 -11.76 6.91 -2.77
N LEU A 89 -10.94 7.50 -3.61
CA LEU A 89 -10.39 8.83 -3.46
C LEU A 89 -10.79 9.68 -4.67
N MET A 90 -10.92 10.98 -4.46
CA MET A 90 -10.97 11.99 -5.52
C MET A 90 -9.58 12.12 -6.15
N GLY A 91 -9.48 12.80 -7.30
CA GLY A 91 -8.21 13.05 -7.98
C GLY A 91 -7.18 13.82 -7.13
N ASP A 92 -7.64 14.60 -6.15
CA ASP A 92 -6.78 15.31 -5.19
C ASP A 92 -6.33 14.45 -3.99
N GLY A 93 -6.77 13.18 -3.94
CA GLY A 93 -6.48 12.24 -2.87
C GLY A 93 -7.43 12.32 -1.67
N SER A 94 -8.42 13.21 -1.66
CA SER A 94 -9.43 13.27 -0.60
C SER A 94 -10.37 12.06 -0.64
N PRO A 95 -10.86 11.57 0.51
CA PRO A 95 -11.74 10.42 0.56
C PRO A 95 -13.12 10.71 -0.06
N VAL A 96 -13.60 9.78 -0.87
CA VAL A 96 -14.95 9.81 -1.45
C VAL A 96 -15.96 9.32 -0.43
N HIS A 97 -17.00 10.12 -0.21
CA HIS A 97 -18.10 9.78 0.66
C HIS A 97 -19.37 9.46 -0.15
N PRO A 98 -20.24 8.56 0.36
CA PRO A 98 -21.57 8.35 -0.19
C PRO A 98 -22.38 9.65 -0.17
N ILE A 99 -23.20 9.84 -1.20
CA ILE A 99 -24.14 10.96 -1.30
C ILE A 99 -25.52 10.33 -1.55
N PRO A 100 -26.50 10.52 -0.65
CA PRO A 100 -27.82 9.94 -0.81
C PRO A 100 -28.41 10.20 -2.19
N ASN A 101 -28.92 9.15 -2.84
CA ASN A 101 -29.54 9.17 -4.17
C ASN A 101 -28.65 9.60 -5.35
N ILE A 102 -27.34 9.78 -5.14
CA ILE A 102 -26.41 10.20 -6.20
C ILE A 102 -25.27 9.20 -6.35
N ARG A 103 -24.64 8.81 -5.24
CA ARG A 103 -23.45 7.96 -5.26
C ARG A 103 -23.37 7.07 -4.02
N GLU A 104 -23.14 5.78 -4.24
CA GLU A 104 -23.03 4.77 -3.20
C GLU A 104 -21.71 4.00 -3.31
N ILE A 105 -21.23 3.49 -2.17
CA ILE A 105 -20.12 2.53 -2.10
C ILE A 105 -20.70 1.18 -1.68
N LEU A 106 -20.61 0.20 -2.57
CA LEU A 106 -21.15 -1.14 -2.35
C LEU A 106 -20.26 -1.95 -1.39
N ALA A 107 -20.84 -2.99 -0.80
CA ALA A 107 -20.11 -3.87 0.14
C ALA A 107 -18.88 -4.55 -0.48
N ASN A 108 -18.86 -4.73 -1.80
CA ASN A 108 -17.71 -5.28 -2.52
C ASN A 108 -16.63 -4.22 -2.86
N GLY A 109 -16.79 -2.97 -2.42
CA GLY A 109 -15.87 -1.87 -2.70
C GLY A 109 -16.10 -1.16 -4.03
N SER A 110 -17.09 -1.54 -4.83
CA SER A 110 -17.43 -0.83 -6.08
C SER A 110 -18.14 0.49 -5.76
N MET A 111 -17.89 1.53 -6.57
CA MET A 111 -18.61 2.81 -6.50
C MET A 111 -19.72 2.82 -7.54
N TYR A 112 -20.94 3.11 -7.13
CA TYR A 112 -22.11 3.18 -8.00
C TYR A 112 -22.64 4.61 -8.05
N PHE A 113 -22.71 5.17 -9.26
CA PHE A 113 -23.43 6.40 -9.57
C PHE A 113 -24.86 6.03 -9.96
N LEU A 114 -25.82 6.49 -9.18
CA LEU A 114 -27.23 6.22 -9.44
C LEU A 114 -27.71 7.04 -10.65
N PRO A 115 -28.76 6.60 -11.35
CA PRO A 115 -29.49 7.46 -12.27
C PRO A 115 -29.95 8.75 -11.60
N PHE A 116 -29.91 9.86 -12.33
CA PHE A 116 -30.22 11.18 -11.79
C PHE A 116 -30.87 12.10 -12.85
N GLY A 117 -31.74 13.01 -12.41
CA GLY A 117 -32.31 14.05 -13.28
C GLY A 117 -31.36 15.23 -13.48
N ALA A 118 -31.60 16.04 -14.50
CA ALA A 118 -30.71 17.15 -14.86
C ALA A 118 -30.48 18.15 -13.70
N GLU A 119 -31.48 18.35 -12.85
CA GLU A 119 -31.42 19.19 -11.65
C GLU A 119 -30.47 18.66 -10.55
N SER A 120 -30.19 17.36 -10.56
CA SER A 120 -29.29 16.69 -9.62
C SER A 120 -27.85 16.62 -10.16
N TYR A 121 -27.58 17.16 -11.36
CA TYR A 121 -26.24 17.19 -11.93
C TYR A 121 -25.28 18.01 -11.07
N ARG A 122 -24.11 17.43 -10.80
CA ARG A 122 -23.07 18.02 -9.98
C ARG A 122 -21.72 17.83 -10.64
N HIS A 123 -21.06 18.93 -11.01
CA HIS A 123 -19.76 18.86 -11.67
C HIS A 123 -18.70 18.14 -10.81
N ASP A 124 -18.72 18.37 -9.49
CA ASP A 124 -17.81 17.73 -8.53
C ASP A 124 -18.05 16.22 -8.34
N VAL A 125 -19.14 15.68 -8.89
CA VAL A 125 -19.50 14.26 -8.79
C VAL A 125 -19.50 13.59 -10.17
N HIS A 126 -20.23 14.18 -11.12
CA HIS A 126 -20.51 13.63 -12.44
C HIS A 126 -19.51 14.08 -13.52
N SER A 127 -18.56 14.94 -13.20
CA SER A 127 -17.47 15.37 -14.10
C SER A 127 -16.18 15.55 -13.31
N ALA A 128 -15.66 14.44 -12.77
CA ALA A 128 -14.59 14.43 -11.79
C ALA A 128 -13.62 13.27 -12.03
N VAL A 129 -12.44 13.37 -11.42
CA VAL A 129 -11.42 12.32 -11.41
C VAL A 129 -11.54 11.52 -10.11
N TYR A 130 -11.53 10.20 -10.23
CA TYR A 130 -11.55 9.26 -9.11
C TYR A 130 -10.39 8.29 -9.17
N ARG A 131 -10.07 7.69 -8.02
CA ARG A 131 -9.00 6.70 -7.89
C ARG A 131 -9.36 5.70 -6.80
N CYS A 132 -9.24 4.40 -7.05
CA CYS A 132 -9.40 3.42 -5.96
C CYS A 132 -8.10 3.30 -5.14
N GLN A 133 -8.25 2.96 -3.87
CA GLN A 133 -7.18 2.63 -2.96
C GLN A 133 -7.48 1.27 -2.33
N ALA A 134 -6.62 0.29 -2.56
CA ALA A 134 -6.66 -0.98 -1.85
C ALA A 134 -5.69 -0.94 -0.67
N SER A 135 -6.14 -1.39 0.51
CA SER A 135 -5.34 -1.34 1.73
C SER A 135 -5.55 -2.55 2.63
N ASN A 136 -4.45 -3.03 3.24
CA ASN A 136 -4.47 -3.99 4.33
C ASN A 136 -3.43 -3.60 5.39
N SER A 137 -3.19 -4.46 6.38
CA SER A 137 -2.21 -4.19 7.45
C SER A 137 -0.75 -4.14 6.98
N VAL A 138 -0.45 -4.66 5.79
CA VAL A 138 0.91 -4.68 5.22
C VAL A 138 1.19 -3.41 4.41
N GLY A 139 0.19 -2.86 3.73
CA GLY A 139 0.39 -1.67 2.92
C GLY A 139 -0.86 -1.16 2.19
N ARG A 140 -0.62 -0.23 1.27
CA ARG A 140 -1.63 0.39 0.41
C ARG A 140 -1.14 0.49 -1.03
N VAL A 141 -2.05 0.35 -1.98
CA VAL A 141 -1.79 0.57 -3.41
C VAL A 141 -2.92 1.41 -3.99
N LEU A 142 -2.56 2.37 -4.85
CA LEU A 142 -3.50 3.20 -5.57
C LEU A 142 -3.71 2.66 -6.98
N GLY A 143 -4.96 2.63 -7.43
CA GLY A 143 -5.31 2.36 -8.83
C GLY A 143 -4.92 3.50 -9.75
N ARG A 144 -5.35 3.42 -11.01
CA ARG A 144 -5.25 4.51 -11.98
C ARG A 144 -6.30 5.59 -11.71
N GLU A 145 -6.05 6.76 -12.26
CA GLU A 145 -7.06 7.81 -12.32
C GLU A 145 -8.14 7.47 -13.34
N VAL A 146 -9.38 7.73 -12.97
CA VAL A 146 -10.59 7.46 -13.75
C VAL A 146 -11.30 8.79 -13.96
N ASN A 147 -11.27 9.29 -15.19
CA ASN A 147 -12.01 10.47 -15.61
C ASN A 147 -13.46 10.07 -15.85
N VAL A 148 -14.35 10.51 -14.97
CA VAL A 148 -15.78 10.23 -15.06
C VAL A 148 -16.50 11.43 -15.65
N LYS A 149 -17.39 11.19 -16.63
CA LYS A 149 -18.24 12.23 -17.21
C LYS A 149 -19.64 11.69 -17.50
N ALA A 150 -20.66 12.30 -16.91
CA ALA A 150 -22.05 12.04 -17.28
C ALA A 150 -22.47 12.95 -18.45
N GLY A 151 -23.26 12.42 -19.38
CA GLY A 151 -23.68 13.12 -20.60
C GLY A 151 -24.90 12.51 -21.27
#